data_AF-A0A1H8DMQ2-F1
#
_entry.id   AF-A0A1H8DMQ2-F1
#
_cell.length_a   1.000
_cell.length_b   1.000
_cell.length_c   1.000
_cell.angle_alpha   90.00
_cell.angle_beta   90.00
_cell.angle_gamma   90.00
#
_symmetry.space_group_name_H-M   'P 1'
#
loop_
_entity.id
_entity.type
_entity.pdbx_description
1 polymer ?
#
loop_
_entity_poly.entity_id
_entity_poly.type
_entity_poly.pdbx_seq_one_letter_code
_entity_poly.pdbx_strand_id
1 'polypeptide(L)'
;MKNFKQIAFGLMVGALALGFSAFTSASKVPTGPKFFVPKGAKLSITANFLNQPTLDSFAQLASTPNFSDCKGTSDRLCVYDVTADGKANIPNQGSYTKSEIDTYLANDWIEPDASASNAQYHP
;
A
#
# COMPACT_ATOMS: atom_id res chain seq x y z
N MET A 1 -0.12 42.95 -55.13
CA MET A 1 1.29 43.17 -54.71
C MET A 1 1.45 44.67 -54.47
N LYS A 2 1.84 45.23 -53.33
CA LYS A 2 2.52 44.73 -52.12
C LYS A 2 2.10 45.64 -50.95
N ASN A 3 1.70 45.02 -49.84
CA ASN A 3 1.32 45.69 -48.60
C ASN A 3 2.57 46.15 -47.86
N PHE A 4 2.67 47.44 -47.59
CA PHE A 4 3.72 48.08 -46.81
C PHE A 4 3.15 48.42 -45.44
N LYS A 5 3.24 47.51 -44.46
CA LYS A 5 2.90 47.81 -43.05
C LYS A 5 3.77 46.97 -42.11
N GLN A 6 4.76 47.66 -41.54
CA GLN A 6 5.13 47.63 -40.12
C GLN A 6 5.33 46.27 -39.45
N ILE A 7 6.59 45.92 -39.13
CA ILE A 7 6.87 45.13 -37.92
C ILE A 7 8.13 45.71 -37.25
N ALA A 8 7.88 46.38 -36.13
CA ALA A 8 8.89 46.91 -35.23
C ALA A 8 9.70 45.76 -34.62
N PHE A 9 11.01 45.85 -34.81
CA PHE A 9 12.00 44.99 -34.19
C PHE A 9 12.08 45.26 -32.68
N GLY A 10 11.76 44.24 -31.89
CA GLY A 10 12.74 43.73 -30.92
C GLY A 10 12.91 44.46 -29.60
N LEU A 11 11.83 44.73 -28.87
CA LEU A 11 11.90 45.03 -27.44
C LEU A 11 11.09 43.98 -26.67
N MET A 12 11.60 42.74 -26.66
CA MET A 12 11.02 41.66 -25.87
C MET A 12 11.48 41.83 -24.43
N VAL A 13 10.58 42.44 -23.66
CA VAL A 13 10.66 42.72 -22.23
C VAL A 13 10.88 41.42 -21.45
N GLY A 14 11.99 41.35 -20.72
CA GLY A 14 12.17 40.41 -19.64
C GLY A 14 11.38 40.86 -18.41
N ALA A 15 10.57 39.97 -17.86
CA ALA A 15 10.15 39.99 -16.45
C ALA A 15 9.49 38.64 -16.13
N LEU A 16 10.31 37.65 -15.76
CA LEU A 16 9.88 36.61 -14.85
C LEU A 16 9.79 37.21 -13.44
N ALA A 17 8.60 37.29 -12.89
CA ALA A 17 8.34 37.31 -11.45
C ALA A 17 6.85 36.94 -11.27
N LEU A 18 6.48 35.67 -11.02
CA LEU A 18 6.39 35.08 -9.68
C LEU A 18 5.84 36.10 -8.67
N GLY A 19 4.67 35.94 -8.07
CA GLY A 19 3.76 34.83 -7.94
C GLY A 19 2.66 35.28 -6.97
N PHE A 20 1.48 34.68 -7.13
CA PHE A 20 0.25 35.01 -6.43
C PHE A 20 0.43 35.07 -4.90
N SER A 21 0.10 36.23 -4.33
CA SER A 21 0.07 36.46 -2.89
C SER A 21 -1.06 35.67 -2.21
N ALA A 22 -0.65 34.69 -1.41
CA ALA A 22 -1.20 34.30 -0.11
C ALA A 22 -2.71 34.52 0.16
N PHE A 23 -3.52 33.50 -0.06
CA PHE A 23 -4.71 33.30 0.77
C PHE A 23 -4.28 32.72 2.12
N THR A 24 -4.36 33.54 3.16
CA THR A 24 -4.22 33.12 4.56
C THR A 24 -5.43 32.30 4.99
N SER A 25 -5.34 30.97 4.90
CA SER A 25 -6.20 30.06 5.65
C SER A 25 -5.49 29.68 6.95
N ALA A 26 -5.88 30.34 8.04
CA ALA A 26 -5.50 29.97 9.39
C ALA A 26 -6.11 28.61 9.75
N SER A 27 -5.35 27.52 9.55
CA SER A 27 -5.73 26.21 10.08
C SER A 27 -5.54 26.21 11.59
N LYS A 28 -6.66 26.16 12.31
CA LYS A 28 -6.72 25.95 13.76
C LYS A 28 -5.79 24.79 14.14
N VAL A 29 -4.82 25.08 15.00
CA VAL A 29 -3.94 24.08 15.61
C VAL A 29 -4.82 23.09 16.39
N PRO A 30 -4.82 21.78 16.09
CA PRO A 30 -5.37 20.81 17.01
C PRO A 30 -4.34 20.65 18.14
N THR A 31 -4.70 21.10 19.34
CA THR A 31 -4.07 20.70 20.61
C THR A 31 -4.42 19.24 20.88
N GLY A 32 -3.61 18.35 20.34
CA GLY A 32 -3.59 16.92 20.62
C GLY A 32 -2.20 16.38 20.26
N PRO A 33 -1.73 15.26 20.85
CA PRO A 33 -0.42 14.73 20.55
C PRO A 33 -0.35 14.40 19.06
N LYS A 34 0.43 15.19 18.31
CA LYS A 34 0.73 14.92 16.92
C LYS A 34 1.66 13.71 16.87
N PHE A 35 1.08 12.52 16.77
CA PHE A 35 1.80 11.38 16.24
C PHE A 35 2.15 11.73 14.79
N PHE A 36 3.41 12.12 14.57
CA PHE A 36 3.98 12.21 13.24
C PHE A 36 3.99 10.80 12.66
N VAL A 37 2.97 10.45 11.87
CA VAL A 37 3.09 9.35 10.91
C VAL A 37 3.71 9.97 9.67
N PRO A 38 4.98 9.66 9.32
CA PRO A 38 5.58 10.16 8.10
C PRO A 38 4.68 9.80 6.92
N LYS A 39 4.39 10.77 6.05
CA LYS A 39 3.66 10.54 4.81
C LYS A 39 4.54 9.64 3.92
N GLY A 40 4.29 8.34 3.94
CA GLY A 40 5.12 7.32 3.30
C GLY A 40 5.64 6.22 4.23
N ALA A 41 5.42 6.31 5.54
CA ALA A 41 5.64 5.18 6.43
C ALA A 41 4.56 4.13 6.16
N LYS A 42 4.84 3.20 5.24
CA LYS A 42 4.16 1.91 5.23
C LYS A 42 4.53 1.27 6.57
N LEU A 43 3.58 1.23 7.49
CA LEU A 43 3.73 0.38 8.67
C LEU A 43 3.92 -1.03 8.13
N SER A 44 4.99 -1.71 8.51
CA SER A 44 5.21 -3.09 8.07
C SER A 44 4.40 -4.05 8.93
N ILE A 45 3.99 -5.18 8.37
CA ILE A 45 3.16 -6.17 9.05
C ILE A 45 3.84 -6.62 10.35
N THR A 46 3.10 -6.59 11.46
CA THR A 46 3.60 -7.06 12.77
C THR A 46 3.17 -8.50 13.07
N ALA A 47 2.17 -9.01 12.35
CA ALA A 47 1.62 -10.35 12.49
C ALA A 47 2.55 -11.43 11.92
N ASN A 48 2.59 -12.60 12.56
CA ASN A 48 3.48 -13.71 12.18
C ASN A 48 2.89 -14.57 11.08
N PHE A 49 1.58 -14.52 10.87
CA PHE A 49 0.87 -15.38 9.94
C PHE A 49 -0.07 -14.56 9.06
N LEU A 50 -0.24 -15.02 7.82
CA LEU A 50 -1.35 -14.65 6.95
C LEU A 50 -2.27 -15.86 6.82
N ASN A 51 -3.48 -15.77 7.36
CA ASN A 51 -4.50 -16.80 7.22
C ASN A 51 -5.54 -16.35 6.20
N GLN A 52 -6.11 -17.28 5.48
CA GLN A 52 -7.12 -17.02 4.47
C GLN A 52 -8.50 -17.37 5.07
N PRO A 53 -9.25 -16.42 5.68
CA PRO A 53 -10.57 -16.69 6.27
C PRO A 53 -11.71 -16.78 5.23
N THR A 54 -11.53 -16.18 4.05
CA THR A 54 -12.48 -16.25 2.91
C THR A 54 -11.73 -16.45 1.59
N LEU A 55 -12.41 -16.91 0.53
CA LEU A 55 -11.76 -17.20 -0.75
C LEU A 55 -11.00 -15.98 -1.27
N ASP A 56 -9.71 -16.18 -1.57
CA ASP A 56 -8.79 -15.20 -2.12
C ASP A 56 -8.59 -13.93 -1.26
N SER A 57 -8.94 -13.99 0.02
CA SER A 57 -8.83 -12.90 0.99
C SER A 57 -8.13 -13.37 2.26
N PHE A 58 -7.07 -12.66 2.62
CA PHE A 58 -6.15 -13.04 3.68
C PHE A 58 -6.15 -12.00 4.78
N ALA A 59 -6.11 -12.44 6.03
CA ALA A 59 -6.06 -11.62 7.22
C ALA A 59 -4.80 -11.92 8.01
N GLN A 60 -4.27 -10.88 8.66
CA GLN A 60 -3.10 -10.99 9.52
C GLN A 60 -3.46 -11.62 10.88
N LEU A 61 -2.63 -12.56 11.35
CA LEU A 61 -2.75 -13.20 12.66
C LEU A 61 -1.43 -13.11 13.44
N ALA A 62 -1.51 -12.62 14.67
CA ALA A 62 -0.35 -12.50 15.56
C ALA A 62 0.04 -13.85 16.20
N SER A 63 -0.95 -14.70 16.45
CA SER A 63 -0.81 -16.01 17.10
C SER A 63 -1.02 -17.15 16.11
N THR A 64 -0.64 -18.36 16.53
CA THR A 64 -0.83 -19.59 15.75
C THR A 64 -2.25 -19.67 15.20
N PRO A 65 -2.41 -19.82 13.87
CA PRO A 65 -3.71 -19.89 13.24
C PRO A 65 -4.47 -21.16 13.64
N ASN A 66 -5.80 -21.05 13.69
CA ASN A 66 -6.64 -22.22 13.87
C ASN A 66 -6.93 -22.86 12.49
N PHE A 67 -6.24 -23.95 12.21
CA PHE A 67 -6.33 -24.67 10.92
C PHE A 67 -7.69 -25.37 10.71
N SER A 68 -8.57 -25.42 11.72
CA SER A 68 -9.91 -25.99 11.56
C SER A 68 -10.77 -25.24 10.54
N ASP A 69 -10.42 -23.98 10.27
CA ASP A 69 -11.21 -23.06 9.45
C ASP A 69 -10.86 -23.15 7.96
N CYS A 70 -9.99 -24.10 7.61
CA CYS A 70 -9.43 -24.29 6.27
C CYS A 70 -9.91 -25.62 5.63
N LYS A 71 -11.18 -25.74 5.15
CA LYS A 71 -11.76 -26.97 4.51
C LYS A 71 -12.67 -26.74 3.23
N GLY A 72 -12.68 -27.59 2.15
CA GLY A 72 -13.13 -27.29 0.72
C GLY A 72 -12.08 -27.23 -0.50
N THR A 73 -12.00 -26.20 -1.38
CA THR A 73 -10.98 -26.10 -2.48
C THR A 73 -10.51 -24.65 -2.78
N SER A 74 -9.19 -24.42 -2.85
CA SER A 74 -8.51 -23.20 -3.33
C SER A 74 -7.19 -23.59 -4.00
N ASP A 75 -6.64 -22.74 -4.87
CA ASP A 75 -5.32 -22.89 -5.46
C ASP A 75 -4.19 -22.31 -4.56
N ARG A 76 -4.53 -21.83 -3.36
CA ARG A 76 -3.58 -21.33 -2.36
C ARG A 76 -3.67 -22.09 -1.05
N LEU A 77 -2.61 -21.98 -0.24
CA LEU A 77 -2.56 -22.54 1.10
C LEU A 77 -3.30 -21.64 2.07
N CYS A 78 -3.87 -22.23 3.11
CA CYS A 78 -4.70 -21.46 4.04
C CYS A 78 -3.89 -20.51 4.90
N VAL A 79 -2.66 -20.92 5.24
CA VAL A 79 -1.80 -20.21 6.16
C VAL A 79 -0.43 -20.08 5.53
N TYR A 80 0.12 -18.88 5.65
CA TYR A 80 1.50 -18.59 5.37
C TYR A 80 2.17 -17.99 6.60
N ASP A 81 3.39 -18.43 6.86
CA ASP A 81 4.31 -17.80 7.79
C ASP A 81 4.90 -16.54 7.16
N VAL A 82 4.99 -15.47 7.93
CA VAL A 82 5.62 -14.22 7.51
C VAL A 82 7.10 -14.27 7.88
N THR A 83 7.96 -14.26 6.85
CA THR A 83 9.42 -14.30 7.04
C THR A 83 9.93 -12.98 7.62
N ALA A 84 11.20 -12.96 8.08
CA ALA A 84 11.83 -11.73 8.55
C ALA A 84 11.83 -10.62 7.47
N ASP A 85 12.02 -11.00 6.21
CA ASP A 85 11.95 -10.07 5.08
C ASP A 85 10.50 -9.63 4.81
N GLY A 86 9.52 -10.52 4.98
CA GLY A 86 8.11 -10.15 4.93
C GLY A 86 7.73 -9.11 5.98
N LYS A 87 8.23 -9.25 7.21
CA LYS A 87 8.03 -8.25 8.28
C LYS A 87 8.56 -6.87 7.95
N ALA A 88 9.55 -6.76 7.07
CA ALA A 88 10.10 -5.47 6.65
C ALA A 88 9.32 -4.88 5.47
N ASN A 89 8.81 -5.72 4.57
CA ASN A 89 8.34 -5.30 3.24
C ASN A 89 6.83 -5.38 3.01
N ILE A 90 6.11 -6.23 3.75
CA ILE A 90 4.66 -6.38 3.62
C ILE A 90 3.98 -5.22 4.35
N PRO A 91 3.08 -4.46 3.68
CA PRO A 91 2.33 -3.38 4.33
C PRO A 91 1.38 -3.94 5.38
N ASN A 92 1.32 -3.30 6.55
CA ASN A 92 0.34 -3.60 7.60
C ASN A 92 -1.03 -3.07 7.18
N GLN A 93 -1.92 -3.99 6.83
CA GLN A 93 -3.29 -3.69 6.43
C GLN A 93 -4.25 -4.76 6.95
N GLY A 94 -5.55 -4.43 6.98
CA GLY A 94 -6.58 -5.30 7.54
C GLY A 94 -6.79 -6.59 6.75
N SER A 95 -6.55 -6.55 5.44
CA SER A 95 -6.71 -7.69 4.55
C SER A 95 -5.76 -7.61 3.36
N TYR A 96 -5.40 -8.77 2.80
CA TYR A 96 -4.59 -8.91 1.60
C TYR A 96 -5.36 -9.72 0.55
N THR A 97 -5.16 -9.37 -0.70
CA THR A 97 -5.73 -10.02 -1.86
C THR A 97 -4.85 -11.17 -2.33
N LYS A 98 -5.42 -12.09 -3.12
CA LYS A 98 -4.64 -13.14 -3.80
C LYS A 98 -3.44 -12.62 -4.58
N SER A 99 -3.57 -11.53 -5.33
CA SER A 99 -2.44 -11.00 -6.11
C SER A 99 -1.31 -10.45 -5.23
N GLU A 100 -1.64 -9.95 -4.04
CA GLU A 100 -0.65 -9.54 -3.05
C GLU A 100 0.07 -10.77 -2.47
N ILE A 101 -0.66 -11.83 -2.13
CA ILE A 101 -0.06 -13.10 -1.68
C ILE A 101 0.87 -13.70 -2.75
N ASP A 102 0.45 -13.69 -4.01
CA ASP A 102 1.30 -14.15 -5.13
C ASP A 102 2.58 -13.34 -5.24
N THR A 103 2.48 -12.02 -5.03
CA THR A 103 3.65 -11.15 -4.99
C THR A 103 4.55 -11.50 -3.81
N TYR A 104 3.99 -11.75 -2.62
CA TYR A 104 4.78 -12.05 -1.43
C TYR A 104 5.47 -13.40 -1.51
N LEU A 105 4.81 -14.42 -2.09
CA LEU A 105 5.42 -15.72 -2.40
C LEU A 105 6.55 -15.58 -3.41
N ALA A 106 6.34 -14.79 -4.48
CA ALA A 106 7.36 -14.58 -5.50
C ALA A 106 8.60 -13.80 -4.99
N ASN A 107 8.51 -13.14 -3.84
CA ASN A 107 9.60 -12.40 -3.20
C ASN A 107 10.14 -13.10 -1.93
N ASP A 108 9.71 -14.33 -1.65
CA ASP A 108 10.10 -15.07 -0.43
C ASP A 108 9.79 -14.33 0.89
N TRP A 109 8.78 -13.45 0.86
CA TRP A 109 8.34 -12.68 2.03
C TRP A 109 7.38 -13.46 2.93
N ILE A 110 6.78 -14.51 2.37
CA ILE A 110 5.97 -15.46 3.11
C ILE A 110 6.31 -16.87 2.64
N GLU A 111 6.14 -17.84 3.52
CA GLU A 111 6.36 -19.25 3.24
C GLU A 111 5.15 -20.10 3.68
N PRO A 112 4.89 -21.25 3.04
CA PRO A 112 3.93 -22.21 3.54
C PRO A 112 4.18 -22.56 5.02
N ASP A 113 3.18 -22.36 5.89
CA ASP A 113 3.29 -22.87 7.25
C ASP A 113 3.38 -24.41 7.21
N ALA A 114 4.25 -24.99 8.04
CA ALA A 114 4.48 -26.44 8.05
C ALA A 114 3.20 -27.27 8.33
N SER A 115 2.20 -26.63 8.92
CA SER A 115 0.88 -27.18 9.25
C SER A 115 -0.20 -26.78 8.23
N ALA A 116 0.14 -25.98 7.22
CA ALA A 116 -0.82 -25.49 6.23
C ALA A 116 -1.26 -26.61 5.29
N SER A 117 -2.56 -26.90 5.31
CA SER A 117 -3.24 -27.58 4.20
C SER A 117 -3.70 -26.55 3.16
N ASN A 118 -4.09 -27.02 1.97
CA ASN A 118 -4.76 -26.18 0.98
C ASN A 118 -5.88 -25.36 1.65
N ALA A 119 -5.99 -24.07 1.30
CA ALA A 119 -7.05 -23.19 1.77
C ALA A 119 -8.35 -23.66 1.17
N GLN A 120 -9.41 -23.53 1.93
CA GLN A 120 -10.63 -24.11 1.48
C GLN A 120 -11.84 -23.40 2.15
N TYR A 121 -12.79 -22.94 1.33
CA TYR A 121 -13.94 -22.12 1.73
C TYR A 121 -15.25 -22.84 1.47
N HIS A 122 -16.16 -22.73 2.43
CA HIS A 122 -17.58 -22.98 2.18
C HIS A 122 -18.27 -21.66 1.81
N PRO A 123 -19.18 -21.66 0.81
CA PRO A 123 -19.98 -20.49 0.45
C PRO A 123 -20.92 -20.04 1.57
#